data_AF-A0A953LPV9-F1
#
_entry.id   AF-A0A953LPV9-F1
#
_cell.length_a   1.000
_cell.length_b   1.000
_cell.length_c   1.000
_cell.angle_alpha   90.00
_cell.angle_beta   90.00
_cell.angle_gamma   90.00
#
_symmetry.space_group_name_H-M   'P 1'
#
loop_
_entity.id
_entity.type
_entity.pdbx_description
1 polymer ?
#
loop_
_entity_poly.entity_id
_entity_poly.type
_entity_poly.pdbx_seq_one_letter_code
_entity_poly.pdbx_strand_id
1 'polypeptide(L)'
;MIADLSRLPQPVARMRERVLAAAKSGELKKLVTAMQTNETMPIFSLGEEKDPAAFWKRTYPDSDGLEVLAILIGILEAPYVHVEKGTAQEMYLWPYFARMPLKTLTPEQKVELFRIVTGADYKDMLDFGAYSFYRLGIGPDGTWHFFVAGD
;
A
#
# COMPACT_ATOMS: atom_id res chain seq x y z
N MET A 1 -5.79 -9.87 13.87
CA MET A 1 -5.99 -8.65 14.68
C MET A 1 -5.74 -7.47 13.76
N ILE A 2 -6.73 -6.58 13.60
CA ILE A 2 -6.52 -5.29 12.94
C ILE A 2 -5.65 -4.47 13.90
N ALA A 3 -4.52 -4.00 13.43
CA ALA A 3 -3.49 -3.49 14.32
C ALA A 3 -3.45 -1.96 14.31
N ASP A 4 -3.45 -1.40 15.53
CA ASP A 4 -3.19 0.00 15.78
C ASP A 4 -1.79 0.37 15.28
N LEU A 5 -1.70 1.43 14.48
CA LEU A 5 -0.47 1.97 13.92
C LEU A 5 0.58 2.28 14.99
N SER A 6 0.15 2.60 16.22
CA SER A 6 1.04 2.82 17.38
C SER A 6 1.83 1.56 17.79
N ARG A 7 1.39 0.37 17.36
CA ARG A 7 1.98 -0.93 17.73
C ARG A 7 2.97 -1.46 16.71
N LEU A 8 3.28 -0.69 15.66
CA LEU A 8 4.28 -1.09 14.67
C LEU A 8 5.66 -1.21 15.33
N PRO A 9 6.45 -2.25 14.98
CA PRO A 9 7.86 -2.26 15.32
C PRO A 9 8.55 -1.01 14.79
N GLN A 10 9.52 -0.50 15.56
CA GLN A 10 10.20 0.74 15.24
C GLN A 10 10.77 0.79 13.79
N PRO A 11 11.38 -0.28 13.24
CA PRO A 11 11.85 -0.25 11.85
C PRO A 11 10.72 -0.05 10.83
N VAL A 12 9.59 -0.74 11.03
CA VAL A 12 8.40 -0.64 10.18
C VAL A 12 7.78 0.76 10.28
N ALA A 13 7.67 1.29 11.49
CA ALA A 13 7.15 2.64 11.74
C ALA A 13 8.01 3.70 11.02
N ARG A 14 9.34 3.61 11.11
CA ARG A 14 10.26 4.54 10.43
C ARG A 14 10.13 4.50 8.91
N MET A 15 10.03 3.30 8.32
CA MET A 15 9.83 3.19 6.87
C MET A 15 8.48 3.79 6.47
N ARG A 16 7.40 3.47 7.18
CA ARG A 16 6.07 4.06 6.96
C ARG A 16 6.11 5.59 7.02
N GLU A 17 6.72 6.17 8.05
CA GLU A 17 6.85 7.62 8.21
C GLU A 17 7.64 8.27 7.07
N ARG A 18 8.73 7.64 6.62
CA ARG A 18 9.53 8.09 5.48
C ARG A 18 8.71 8.11 4.19
N VAL A 19 7.96 7.04 3.92
CA VAL A 19 7.10 6.94 2.74
C VAL A 19 5.98 7.99 2.79
N LEU A 20 5.33 8.17 3.95
CA LEU A 20 4.33 9.22 4.15
C LEU A 20 4.90 10.63 3.95
N ALA A 21 6.09 10.91 4.47
CA ALA A 21 6.73 12.21 4.29
C ALA A 21 7.06 12.49 2.82
N ALA A 22 7.54 11.48 2.09
CA ALA A 22 7.78 11.58 0.65
C ALA A 22 6.49 11.80 -0.15
N ALA A 23 5.40 11.09 0.19
CA ALA A 23 4.12 11.26 -0.48
C ALA A 23 3.51 12.64 -0.22
N LYS A 24 3.56 13.11 1.04
CA LYS A 24 3.04 14.43 1.45
C LYS A 24 3.78 15.61 0.82
N SER A 25 5.01 15.42 0.32
CA SER A 25 5.73 16.48 -0.36
C SER A 25 5.23 16.73 -1.78
N GLY A 26 4.44 15.82 -2.37
CA GLY A 26 4.00 15.92 -3.76
C GLY A 26 5.11 15.66 -4.79
N GLU A 27 6.23 15.08 -4.40
CA GLU A 27 7.38 14.85 -5.31
C GLU A 27 7.62 13.36 -5.52
N LEU A 28 7.26 12.84 -6.69
CA LEU A 28 7.52 11.43 -7.06
C LEU A 28 9.00 11.03 -6.87
N LYS A 29 9.93 11.95 -7.15
CA LYS A 29 11.37 11.70 -6.94
C LYS A 29 11.71 11.39 -5.48
N LYS A 30 11.05 12.04 -4.52
CA LYS A 30 11.26 11.75 -3.08
C LYS A 30 10.72 10.36 -2.73
N LEU A 31 9.62 9.94 -3.35
CA LEU A 31 9.11 8.59 -3.18
C LEU A 31 10.10 7.54 -3.73
N VAL A 32 10.62 7.76 -4.94
CA VAL A 32 11.66 6.89 -5.54
C VAL A 32 12.92 6.86 -4.66
N THR A 33 13.32 7.99 -4.08
CA THR A 33 14.46 8.04 -3.16
C THR A 33 14.21 7.21 -1.90
N ALA A 34 12.97 7.18 -1.38
CA ALA A 34 12.62 6.31 -0.26
C ALA A 34 12.72 4.82 -0.64
N MET A 35 12.27 4.44 -1.83
CA MET A 35 12.40 3.08 -2.37
C MET A 35 13.87 2.64 -2.47
N GLN A 36 14.76 3.53 -2.92
CA GLN A 36 16.19 3.28 -3.10
C GLN A 36 16.97 3.15 -1.78
N THR A 37 16.32 3.32 -0.62
CA THR A 37 16.97 3.10 0.68
C THR A 37 17.05 1.63 1.06
N ASN A 38 16.32 0.76 0.36
CA ASN A 38 16.49 -0.67 0.44
C ASN A 38 17.69 -1.14 -0.40
N GLU A 39 18.22 -2.32 -0.07
CA GLU A 39 19.21 -2.99 -0.93
C GLU A 39 18.62 -3.38 -2.29
N THR A 40 17.34 -3.77 -2.31
CA THR A 40 16.59 -4.13 -3.52
C THR A 40 15.36 -3.24 -3.66
N MET A 41 15.11 -2.74 -4.87
CA MET A 41 13.93 -1.92 -5.16
C MET A 41 12.63 -2.67 -4.82
N PRO A 42 11.68 -2.03 -4.11
CA PRO A 42 10.34 -2.59 -3.93
C PRO A 42 9.66 -2.82 -5.28
N ILE A 43 8.85 -3.87 -5.36
CA ILE A 43 8.01 -4.13 -6.52
C ILE A 43 6.92 -3.05 -6.57
N PHE A 44 6.81 -2.33 -7.69
CA PHE A 44 5.82 -1.26 -7.86
C PHE A 44 4.87 -1.47 -9.04
N SER A 45 5.16 -2.47 -9.89
CA SER A 45 4.29 -2.91 -10.97
C SER A 45 4.40 -4.42 -11.13
N LEU A 46 3.38 -5.05 -11.71
CA LEU A 46 3.40 -6.48 -12.08
C LEU A 46 3.97 -6.71 -13.50
N GLY A 47 4.36 -5.64 -14.20
CA GLY A 47 4.97 -5.69 -15.53
C GLY A 47 6.50 -5.56 -15.49
N GLU A 48 7.11 -5.33 -16.65
CA GLU A 48 8.58 -5.21 -16.81
C GLU A 48 9.12 -3.79 -16.59
N GLU A 49 8.30 -2.86 -16.08
CA GLU A 49 8.70 -1.48 -15.87
C GLU A 49 9.79 -1.38 -14.80
N LYS A 50 10.77 -0.50 -15.03
CA LYS A 50 11.94 -0.33 -14.17
C LYS A 50 12.02 1.06 -13.55
N ASP A 51 11.26 2.02 -14.09
CA ASP A 51 11.17 3.38 -13.55
C ASP A 51 9.80 3.59 -12.87
N PRO A 52 9.76 3.64 -11.52
CA PRO A 52 8.52 3.87 -10.79
C PRO A 52 7.88 5.23 -11.10
N ALA A 53 8.67 6.29 -11.31
CA ALA A 53 8.13 7.61 -11.59
C ALA A 53 7.49 7.64 -12.99
N ALA A 54 8.14 7.05 -13.99
CA ALA A 54 7.56 6.91 -15.33
C ALA A 54 6.30 6.03 -15.32
N PHE A 55 6.30 4.94 -14.54
CA PHE A 55 5.14 4.08 -14.36
C PHE A 55 3.92 4.84 -13.87
N TRP A 56 4.04 5.58 -12.76
CA TRP A 56 2.91 6.28 -12.16
C TRP A 56 2.46 7.49 -12.98
N LYS A 57 3.38 8.20 -13.67
CA LYS A 57 3.02 9.24 -14.65
C LYS A 57 2.20 8.69 -15.81
N ARG A 58 2.55 7.50 -16.30
CA ARG A 58 1.77 6.81 -17.36
C ARG A 58 0.43 6.30 -16.84
N THR A 59 0.38 5.85 -15.59
CA THR A 59 -0.84 5.33 -14.96
C THR A 59 -1.84 6.45 -14.64
N TYR A 60 -1.34 7.61 -14.22
CA TYR A 60 -2.13 8.79 -13.86
C TYR A 60 -1.67 10.02 -14.65
N PRO A 61 -1.93 10.06 -15.98
CA PRO A 61 -1.39 11.11 -16.85
C PRO A 61 -1.96 12.49 -16.55
N ASP A 62 -3.23 12.57 -16.20
CA ASP A 62 -3.93 13.86 -15.97
C ASP A 62 -3.42 14.59 -14.71
N SER A 63 -2.85 13.85 -13.76
CA SER A 63 -2.26 14.40 -12.55
C SER A 63 -0.73 14.37 -12.53
N ASP A 64 -0.07 14.05 -13.66
CA ASP A 64 1.38 13.82 -13.74
C ASP A 64 1.89 12.84 -12.67
N GLY A 65 1.09 11.82 -12.35
CA GLY A 65 1.41 10.80 -11.34
C GLY A 65 1.10 11.20 -9.90
N LEU A 66 0.57 12.39 -9.61
CA LEU A 66 0.33 12.83 -8.22
C LEU A 66 -0.75 12.02 -7.49
N GLU A 67 -1.71 11.45 -8.22
CA GLU A 67 -2.73 10.57 -7.64
C GLU A 67 -2.13 9.40 -6.86
N VAL A 68 -1.01 8.83 -7.32
CA VAL A 68 -0.38 7.71 -6.62
C VAL A 68 0.10 8.10 -5.22
N LEU A 69 0.51 9.36 -5.03
CA LEU A 69 0.99 9.86 -3.74
C LEU A 69 -0.19 9.97 -2.77
N ALA A 70 -1.34 10.46 -3.24
CA ALA A 70 -2.57 10.53 -2.46
C ALA A 70 -3.09 9.12 -2.09
N ILE A 71 -3.09 8.19 -3.05
CA ILE A 71 -3.44 6.79 -2.83
C ILE A 71 -2.53 6.19 -1.75
N LEU A 72 -1.21 6.34 -1.89
CA LEU A 72 -0.24 5.81 -0.95
C LEU A 72 -0.44 6.33 0.48
N ILE A 73 -0.79 7.61 0.64
CA ILE A 73 -1.17 8.18 1.95
C ILE A 73 -2.40 7.46 2.50
N GLY A 74 -3.47 7.34 1.71
CA GLY A 74 -4.70 6.66 2.14
C GLY A 74 -4.46 5.20 2.53
N ILE A 75 -3.62 4.48 1.78
CA ILE A 75 -3.23 3.10 2.08
C ILE A 75 -2.47 3.01 3.41
N LEU A 76 -1.49 3.89 3.65
CA LEU A 76 -0.69 3.86 4.87
C LEU A 76 -1.40 4.42 6.10
N GLU A 77 -2.44 5.23 5.94
CA GLU A 77 -3.32 5.70 7.02
C GLU A 77 -4.37 4.66 7.42
N ALA A 78 -4.64 3.68 6.56
CA ALA A 78 -5.50 2.56 6.89
C ALA A 78 -4.88 1.62 7.94
N PRO A 79 -5.70 0.84 8.66
CA PRO A 79 -5.18 -0.21 9.53
C PRO A 79 -4.44 -1.31 8.74
N TYR A 80 -3.47 -1.95 9.41
CA TYR A 80 -2.65 -3.02 8.83
C TYR A 80 -2.95 -4.39 9.44
N VAL A 81 -2.39 -5.41 8.81
CA VAL A 81 -2.32 -6.78 9.33
C VAL A 81 -0.89 -7.28 9.34
N HIS A 82 -0.53 -8.00 10.40
CA HIS A 82 0.75 -8.73 10.50
C HIS A 82 0.51 -10.18 10.08
N VAL A 83 1.21 -10.63 9.04
CA VAL A 83 0.99 -11.93 8.40
C VAL A 83 2.26 -12.77 8.38
N GLU A 84 2.09 -14.09 8.25
CA GLU A 84 3.16 -15.09 8.12
C GLU A 84 4.25 -14.98 9.21
N LYS A 85 3.85 -14.66 10.44
CA LYS A 85 4.76 -14.40 11.57
C LYS A 85 5.72 -15.57 11.81
N GLY A 86 7.01 -15.27 11.93
CA GLY A 86 8.08 -16.24 12.16
C GLY A 86 8.56 -16.97 10.90
N THR A 87 8.08 -16.57 9.72
CA THR A 87 8.49 -17.16 8.43
C THR A 87 9.32 -16.18 7.61
N ALA A 88 9.90 -16.65 6.50
CA ALA A 88 10.58 -15.79 5.54
C ALA A 88 9.64 -14.81 4.82
N GLN A 89 8.31 -14.99 4.93
CA GLN A 89 7.28 -14.15 4.32
C GLN A 89 6.62 -13.22 5.34
N GLU A 90 7.18 -13.12 6.56
CA GLU A 90 6.65 -12.26 7.61
C GLU A 90 6.54 -10.80 7.14
N MET A 91 5.35 -10.21 7.28
CA MET A 91 5.09 -8.90 6.70
C MET A 91 4.02 -8.10 7.45
N TYR A 92 4.21 -6.78 7.47
CA TYR A 92 3.22 -5.78 7.83
C TYR A 92 2.57 -5.28 6.54
N LEU A 93 1.27 -5.55 6.37
CA LEU A 93 0.56 -5.35 5.12
C LEU A 93 -0.56 -4.32 5.28
N TRP A 94 -0.58 -3.35 4.37
CA TRP A 94 -1.63 -2.35 4.23
C TRP A 94 -2.39 -2.49 2.90
N PRO A 95 -3.71 -2.22 2.89
CA PRO A 95 -4.57 -2.22 4.06
C PRO A 95 -4.83 -3.66 4.49
N TYR A 96 -5.33 -3.87 5.71
CA TYR A 96 -5.64 -5.23 6.19
C TYR A 96 -6.68 -5.98 5.31
N PHE A 97 -7.51 -5.24 4.54
CA PHE A 97 -8.46 -5.80 3.58
C PHE A 97 -7.82 -6.71 2.53
N ALA A 98 -6.54 -6.51 2.21
CA ALA A 98 -5.78 -7.35 1.28
C ALA A 98 -5.66 -8.82 1.73
N ARG A 99 -6.06 -9.14 2.98
CA ARG A 99 -6.06 -10.50 3.55
C ARG A 99 -7.42 -10.92 4.10
N MET A 100 -8.50 -10.24 3.72
CA MET A 100 -9.85 -10.54 4.20
C MET A 100 -10.83 -10.74 3.04
N PRO A 101 -11.78 -11.68 3.15
CA PRO A 101 -12.91 -11.75 2.22
C PRO A 101 -13.79 -10.51 2.37
N LEU A 102 -13.98 -9.74 1.29
CA LEU A 102 -14.74 -8.47 1.36
C LEU A 102 -16.20 -8.67 1.79
N LYS A 103 -16.79 -9.84 1.47
CA LYS A 103 -18.16 -10.21 1.85
C LYS A 103 -18.33 -10.38 3.37
N THR A 104 -17.24 -10.59 4.11
CA THR A 104 -17.28 -10.78 5.57
C THR A 104 -17.02 -9.48 6.35
N LEU A 105 -16.81 -8.35 5.67
CA LEU A 105 -16.55 -7.08 6.36
C LEU A 105 -17.79 -6.58 7.11
N THR A 106 -17.58 -6.15 8.35
CA THR A 106 -18.62 -5.47 9.14
C THR A 106 -18.95 -4.09 8.55
N PRO A 107 -20.08 -3.45 8.92
CA PRO A 107 -20.39 -2.10 8.46
C PRO A 107 -19.28 -1.07 8.74
N GLU A 108 -18.66 -1.12 9.91
CA GLU A 108 -17.56 -0.23 10.30
C GLU A 108 -16.33 -0.43 9.40
N GLN A 109 -15.99 -1.69 9.14
CA GLN A 109 -14.89 -2.06 8.24
C GLN A 109 -15.15 -1.64 6.79
N LYS A 110 -16.42 -1.66 6.35
CA LYS A 110 -16.80 -1.14 5.03
C LYS A 110 -16.63 0.38 4.97
N VAL A 111 -16.96 1.11 6.03
CA VAL A 111 -16.70 2.56 6.10
C VAL A 111 -15.20 2.84 5.99
N GLU A 112 -14.35 2.06 6.67
CA GLU A 112 -12.89 2.17 6.53
C GLU A 112 -12.42 1.88 5.10
N LEU A 113 -12.95 0.83 4.46
CA LEU A 113 -12.66 0.49 3.06
C LEU A 113 -13.02 1.65 2.12
N PHE A 114 -14.21 2.23 2.28
CA PHE A 114 -14.69 3.34 1.44
C PHE A 114 -13.93 4.67 1.63
N ARG A 115 -13.01 4.76 2.59
CA ARG A 115 -12.05 5.88 2.66
C ARG A 115 -10.94 5.76 1.61
N ILE A 116 -10.75 4.57 1.05
CA ILE A 116 -9.65 4.24 0.13
C ILE A 116 -10.19 4.00 -1.28
N VAL A 117 -11.38 3.40 -1.39
CA VAL A 117 -11.94 2.96 -2.67
C VAL A 117 -13.35 3.50 -2.87
N THR A 118 -13.78 3.63 -4.11
CA THR A 118 -15.13 4.08 -4.45
C THR A 118 -16.16 2.96 -4.36
N GLY A 119 -17.44 3.31 -4.44
CA GLY A 119 -18.52 2.31 -4.54
C GLY A 119 -18.43 1.44 -5.80
N ALA A 120 -17.90 1.99 -6.91
CA ALA A 120 -17.66 1.24 -8.13
C ALA A 120 -16.55 0.21 -7.92
N ASP A 121 -15.40 0.64 -7.38
CA ASP A 121 -14.27 -0.26 -7.05
C ASP A 121 -14.71 -1.40 -6.13
N TYR A 122 -15.51 -1.10 -5.10
CA TYR A 122 -16.03 -2.12 -4.19
C TYR A 122 -16.93 -3.13 -4.90
N LYS A 123 -17.78 -2.68 -5.82
CA LYS A 123 -18.62 -3.58 -6.62
C LYS A 123 -17.74 -4.50 -7.47
N ASP A 124 -16.75 -3.94 -8.16
CA ASP A 124 -15.85 -4.72 -9.03
C ASP A 124 -15.06 -5.75 -8.21
N MET A 125 -14.59 -5.38 -7.01
CA MET A 125 -13.91 -6.32 -6.11
C MET A 125 -14.83 -7.42 -5.56
N LEU A 126 -16.12 -7.15 -5.35
CA LEU A 126 -17.08 -8.18 -4.96
C LEU A 126 -17.32 -9.19 -6.07
N ASP A 127 -17.34 -8.72 -7.32
CA ASP A 127 -17.52 -9.52 -8.52
C ASP A 127 -16.23 -10.35 -8.81
N PHE A 128 -15.05 -9.76 -8.62
CA PHE A 128 -13.75 -10.45 -8.67
C PHE A 128 -13.55 -11.44 -7.52
N GLY A 129 -14.08 -11.14 -6.33
CA GLY A 129 -14.02 -11.98 -5.14
C GLY A 129 -12.86 -11.72 -4.19
N ALA A 130 -12.00 -10.73 -4.50
CA ALA A 130 -10.87 -10.34 -3.67
C ALA A 130 -10.62 -8.83 -3.71
N TYR A 131 -9.85 -8.32 -2.74
CA TYR A 131 -9.34 -6.96 -2.78
C TYR A 131 -8.30 -6.81 -3.89
N SER A 132 -8.57 -5.95 -4.87
CA SER A 132 -7.69 -5.71 -6.03
C SER A 132 -7.14 -4.28 -6.08
N PHE A 133 -7.33 -3.44 -5.06
CA PHE A 133 -6.69 -2.11 -5.08
C PHE A 133 -5.25 -2.15 -4.57
N TYR A 134 -4.62 -0.99 -4.46
CA TYR A 134 -3.23 -0.87 -4.02
C TYR A 134 -3.00 -1.50 -2.65
N ARG A 135 -1.88 -2.21 -2.53
CA ARG A 135 -1.39 -2.77 -1.26
C ARG A 135 0.08 -2.51 -1.10
N LEU A 136 0.51 -2.36 0.15
CA LEU A 136 1.90 -2.10 0.53
C LEU A 136 2.36 -3.08 1.59
N GLY A 137 3.55 -3.64 1.40
CA GLY A 137 4.16 -4.60 2.33
C GLY A 137 5.53 -4.15 2.86
N ILE A 138 5.72 -4.18 4.18
CA ILE A 138 7.00 -3.90 4.85
C ILE A 138 7.40 -5.09 5.74
N GLY A 139 8.64 -5.54 5.62
CA GLY A 139 9.21 -6.61 6.45
C GLY A 139 9.46 -6.15 7.89
N PRO A 140 9.63 -7.07 8.86
CA PRO A 140 9.84 -6.71 10.27
C PRO A 140 11.11 -5.88 10.52
N ASP A 141 12.08 -5.95 9.61
CA ASP A 141 13.33 -5.17 9.60
C ASP A 141 13.15 -3.74 9.02
N GLY A 142 11.97 -3.41 8.50
CA GLY A 142 11.68 -2.13 7.86
C GLY A 142 11.92 -2.11 6.35
N THR A 143 12.30 -3.23 5.73
CA THR A 143 12.48 -3.33 4.28
C THR A 143 11.12 -3.19 3.58
N TRP A 144 11.00 -2.23 2.67
CA TRP A 144 9.79 -2.06 1.86
C TRP A 144 9.77 -3.05 0.70
N HIS A 145 8.89 -4.05 0.71
CA HIS A 145 8.89 -5.10 -0.31
C HIS A 145 8.12 -4.75 -1.58
N PHE A 146 6.94 -4.15 -1.44
CA PHE A 146 6.12 -3.79 -2.60
C PHE A 146 5.13 -2.68 -2.32
N PHE A 147 4.69 -2.01 -3.38
CA PHE A 147 3.50 -1.18 -3.44
C PHE A 147 2.87 -1.34 -4.82
N VAL A 148 1.84 -2.19 -4.92
CA VAL A 148 1.26 -2.61 -6.20
C VAL A 148 -0.26 -2.57 -6.13
N ALA A 149 -0.91 -2.26 -7.24
CA ALA A 149 -2.33 -2.59 -7.44
C ALA A 149 -2.50 -4.11 -7.56
N GLY A 150 -3.64 -4.65 -7.10
CA GLY A 150 -4.06 -5.98 -7.51
C GLY A 150 -4.72 -5.90 -8.89
N ASP A 151 -4.68 -7.00 -9.62
CA ASP A 151 -5.63 -7.24 -10.71
C ASP A 151 -6.83 -7.99 -10.15
#